data_AF-A0A498HKY6-F1
#
_entry.id   AF-A0A498HKY6-F1
#
_cell.length_a   1.000
_cell.length_b   1.000
_cell.length_c   1.000
_cell.angle_alpha   90.00
_cell.angle_beta   90.00
_cell.angle_gamma   90.00
#
_symmetry.space_group_name_H-M   'P 1'
#
loop_
_entity.id
_entity.type
_entity.pdbx_description
1 polymer ?
#
loop_
_entity_poly.entity_id
_entity_poly.type
_entity_poly.pdbx_seq_one_letter_code
_entity_poly.pdbx_strand_id
1 'polypeptide(L)'
;MAGQAAAAFSGNMKAMYVGHLKQRNLKDQFAKDPTEVIRKAVMRMLPRNKLRDDRDRKLRIFAGDEHPFADRPLEPYLMPPRNVREMRPRARRAMVRAQKKTEQQQLDAGDPRRGRKKDRAEVTA
;
A
#
# COMPACT_ATOMS: atom_id res chain seq x y z
N MET A 1 -1.86 -9.95 5.37
CA MET A 1 -0.80 -9.48 4.46
C MET A 1 -0.71 -7.95 4.53
N ALA A 2 0.05 -7.41 5.49
CA ALA A 2 0.36 -5.98 5.48
C ALA A 2 1.42 -5.73 4.39
N GLY A 3 1.09 -4.89 3.41
CA GLY A 3 1.83 -4.71 2.17
C GLY A 3 3.25 -4.20 2.36
N GLN A 4 4.10 -4.52 1.40
CA GLN A 4 5.53 -4.17 1.29
C GLN A 4 5.83 -2.65 1.17
N ALA A 5 4.91 -1.77 1.58
CA ALA A 5 5.01 -0.31 1.42
C ALA A 5 6.15 0.32 2.26
N ALA A 6 6.64 -0.36 3.30
CA ALA A 6 7.69 0.18 4.17
C ALA A 6 9.09 0.24 3.51
N ALA A 7 9.32 -0.53 2.44
CA ALA A 7 10.64 -0.60 1.79
C ALA A 7 10.89 0.52 0.77
N ALA A 8 9.83 1.15 0.24
CA ALA A 8 9.94 2.12 -0.85
C ALA A 8 9.92 3.59 -0.40
N PHE A 9 9.59 3.87 0.86
CA PHE A 9 9.51 5.23 1.38
C PHE A 9 10.83 5.61 2.09
N SER A 10 11.69 6.35 1.40
CA SER A 10 12.94 6.89 1.93
C SER A 10 12.79 8.36 2.30
N GLY A 11 13.23 8.72 3.52
CA GLY A 11 13.31 10.10 3.98
C GLY A 11 14.64 10.72 3.56
N ASN A 12 14.57 11.80 2.75
CA ASN A 12 15.75 12.54 2.31
C ASN A 12 16.02 13.75 3.23
N MET A 13 17.26 13.85 3.73
CA MET A 13 17.76 15.01 4.47
C MET A 13 19.01 15.55 3.76
N LYS A 14 18.97 16.80 3.32
CA LYS A 14 20.05 17.45 2.58
C LYS A 14 20.83 18.39 3.50
N ALA A 15 22.15 18.19 3.61
CA ALA A 15 23.05 19.20 4.17
C ALA A 15 23.44 20.23 3.10
N MET A 16 23.88 21.43 3.53
CA MET A 16 24.18 22.57 2.64
C MET A 16 25.38 22.36 1.70
N TYR A 17 26.14 21.29 1.89
CA TYR A 17 27.30 20.92 1.07
C TYR A 17 26.94 19.90 -0.01
N VAL A 18 27.53 20.06 -1.20
CA VAL A 18 27.38 19.12 -2.32
C VAL A 18 27.83 17.72 -1.89
N GLY A 19 27.09 16.67 -2.28
CA GLY A 19 27.41 15.27 -1.99
C GLY A 19 26.84 14.69 -0.68
N HIS A 20 26.31 15.52 0.23
CA HIS A 20 25.92 15.09 1.58
C HIS A 20 24.42 14.73 1.69
N LEU A 21 23.89 13.97 0.72
CA LEU A 21 22.50 13.51 0.76
C LEU A 21 22.37 12.32 1.73
N LYS A 22 21.68 12.53 2.85
CA LYS A 22 21.40 11.46 3.82
C LYS A 22 20.04 10.86 3.52
N GLN A 23 20.02 9.57 3.22
CA GLN A 23 18.80 8.78 3.00
C GLN A 23 18.61 7.83 4.17
N ARG A 24 17.36 7.62 4.60
CA ARG A 24 17.00 6.62 5.60
C ARG A 24 15.71 5.91 5.21
N ASN A 25 15.68 4.60 5.42
CA ASN A 25 14.48 3.81 5.23
C ASN A 25 13.48 4.08 6.35
N LEU A 26 12.20 3.95 6.03
CA LEU A 26 11.12 4.12 6.99
C LEU A 26 11.23 3.15 8.17
N LYS A 27 11.64 1.89 7.94
CA LYS A 27 11.87 0.90 9.01
C LYS A 27 12.89 1.39 10.04
N ASP A 28 14.01 1.93 9.58
CA ASP A 28 15.09 2.42 10.45
C ASP A 28 14.65 3.68 11.21
N GLN A 29 13.81 4.51 10.60
CA GLN A 29 13.26 5.70 11.23
C GLN A 29 12.26 5.35 12.33
N PHE A 30 11.43 4.31 12.14
CA PHE A 30 10.53 3.79 13.17
C PHE A 30 11.28 3.21 14.37
N ALA A 31 12.41 2.55 14.14
CA ALA A 31 13.23 2.00 15.22
C ALA A 31 13.90 3.08 16.08
N LYS A 32 14.20 4.25 15.49
CA LYS A 32 14.78 5.39 16.22
C LYS A 32 13.71 6.20 16.92
N ASP A 33 12.85 6.83 16.13
CA ASP A 33 11.88 7.81 16.60
C ASP A 33 10.60 7.68 15.78
N PRO A 34 9.61 6.86 16.22
CA PRO A 34 8.34 6.70 15.52
C PRO A 34 7.54 8.01 15.48
N THR A 35 7.68 8.86 16.51
CA THR A 35 7.02 10.16 16.65
C THR A 35 7.34 11.11 15.48
N GLU A 36 8.59 11.12 15.03
CA GLU A 36 9.06 11.99 13.95
C GLU A 36 8.44 11.64 12.60
N VAL A 37 8.11 10.37 12.37
CA VAL A 37 7.48 9.91 11.12
C VAL A 37 6.09 10.52 11.00
N ILE A 38 5.30 10.43 12.06
CA ILE A 38 3.92 10.94 12.09
C ILE A 38 3.93 12.47 12.03
N ARG A 39 4.78 13.15 12.82
CA ARG A 39 4.91 14.62 12.79
C ARG A 39 5.22 15.14 11.39
N LYS A 40 6.21 14.54 10.72
CA LYS A 40 6.58 14.92 9.34
C LYS A 40 5.48 14.65 8.33
N ALA A 41 4.73 13.56 8.48
CA ALA A 41 3.60 13.26 7.61
C ALA A 41 2.49 14.33 7.74
N VAL A 42 2.06 14.64 8.96
CA VAL A 42 1.04 15.65 9.23
C VAL A 42 1.48 17.04 8.76
N MET A 43 2.72 17.43 9.05
CA MET A 43 3.27 18.72 8.61
C MET A 43 3.26 18.87 7.08
N ARG A 44 3.47 17.77 6.34
CA ARG A 44 3.41 17.77 4.86
C ARG A 44 1.98 17.76 4.31
N MET A 45 1.00 17.33 5.10
CA MET A 45 -0.42 17.40 4.72
C MET A 45 -1.03 18.78 5.00
N LEU A 46 -0.41 19.59 5.86
CA LEU A 46 -0.91 20.91 6.21
C LEU A 46 -0.57 21.95 5.12
N PRO A 47 -1.46 22.93 4.87
CA PRO A 47 -1.16 24.00 3.92
C PRO A 47 0.14 24.75 4.26
N ARG A 48 0.97 25.01 3.25
CA ARG A 48 2.26 25.68 3.43
C ARG A 48 2.07 27.20 3.60
N ASN A 49 1.84 27.63 4.83
CA ASN A 49 1.73 29.05 5.22
C ASN A 49 2.54 29.33 6.51
N LYS A 50 2.59 30.60 6.94
CA LYS A 50 3.31 31.00 8.17
C LYS A 50 2.73 30.41 9.45
N LEU A 51 1.42 30.13 9.47
CA LEU A 51 0.71 29.52 10.60
C LEU A 51 0.92 28.01 10.70
N ARG A 52 1.62 27.39 9.74
CA ARG A 52 1.85 25.95 9.73
C ARG A 52 2.62 25.51 10.96
N ASP A 53 3.67 26.26 11.32
CA ASP A 53 4.53 25.93 12.45
C ASP A 53 3.78 26.12 13.78
N ASP A 54 2.92 27.13 13.88
CA ASP A 54 2.06 27.34 15.04
C ASP A 54 0.99 26.25 15.22
N ARG A 55 0.50 25.68 14.12
CA ARG A 55 -0.39 24.51 14.17
C ARG A 55 0.36 23.25 14.57
N ASP A 56 1.58 23.02 14.06
CA ASP A 56 2.41 21.87 14.44
C ASP A 56 2.77 21.88 15.93
N ARG A 57 2.97 23.08 16.51
CA ARG A 57 3.20 23.27 17.96
C ARG A 57 2.03 22.83 18.83
N LYS A 58 0.81 22.72 18.29
CA LYS A 58 -0.36 22.21 19.02
C LYS A 58 -0.43 20.68 19.05
N LEU A 59 0.30 20.01 18.15
CA LEU A 59 0.32 18.56 18.02
C LEU A 59 1.31 17.93 19.02
N ARG A 60 0.77 17.11 19.94
CA ARG A 60 1.53 16.22 20.82
C ARG A 60 1.32 14.78 20.39
N ILE A 61 2.41 14.02 20.29
CA ILE A 61 2.44 12.63 19.85
C ILE A 61 3.28 11.86 20.87
N PHE A 62 2.74 10.73 21.31
CA PHE A 62 3.41 9.80 22.22
C PHE A 62 3.61 8.46 21.49
N ALA A 63 4.69 7.76 21.80
CA ALA A 63 5.00 6.48 21.15
C ALA A 63 4.21 5.31 21.75
N GLY A 64 3.78 5.45 23.02
CA GLY A 64 2.94 4.49 23.72
C GLY A 64 1.53 5.03 23.95
N ASP A 65 0.75 4.26 24.69
CA ASP A 65 -0.66 4.54 24.96
C ASP A 65 -0.87 5.56 26.10
N GLU A 66 0.18 5.82 26.89
CA GLU A 66 0.14 6.75 28.01
C GLU A 66 0.38 8.21 27.57
N HIS A 67 -0.39 9.13 28.14
CA HIS A 67 -0.21 10.57 27.95
C HIS A 67 -0.35 11.34 29.28
N PRO A 68 0.43 12.41 29.49
CA PRO A 68 0.37 13.22 30.71
C PRO A 68 -0.87 14.14 30.81
N PHE A 69 -1.77 14.13 29.82
CA PHE A 69 -2.95 15.02 29.78
C PHE A 69 -4.15 14.53 30.58
N ALA A 70 -3.95 14.04 31.79
CA ALA A 70 -5.05 13.56 32.65
C ALA A 70 -5.97 14.70 33.14
N ASP A 71 -5.45 15.93 33.23
CA ASP A 71 -6.17 17.06 33.82
C ASP A 71 -7.23 17.69 32.90
N ARG A 72 -7.25 17.33 31.61
CA ARG A 72 -8.14 17.94 30.61
C ARG A 72 -9.18 16.92 30.16
N PRO A 73 -10.44 17.33 29.90
CA PRO A 73 -11.40 16.45 29.25
C PRO A 73 -10.92 16.16 27.82
N LEU A 74 -10.63 14.89 27.52
CA LEU A 74 -10.27 14.42 26.18
C LEU A 74 -11.51 13.85 25.50
N GLU A 75 -11.90 14.44 24.37
CA GLU A 75 -12.92 13.88 23.49
C GLU A 75 -12.28 12.85 22.55
N PRO A 76 -12.67 11.55 22.61
CA PRO A 76 -12.12 10.54 21.73
C PRO A 76 -12.57 10.77 20.28
N TYR A 77 -11.61 10.94 19.37
CA TYR A 77 -11.91 11.11 17.96
C TYR A 77 -12.11 9.77 17.26
N LEU A 78 -13.36 9.48 16.89
CA LEU A 78 -13.69 8.36 16.02
C LEU A 78 -13.65 8.81 14.55
N MET A 79 -12.87 8.10 13.74
CA MET A 79 -12.76 8.38 12.32
C MET A 79 -14.12 8.14 11.63
N PRO A 80 -14.63 9.10 10.83
CA PRO A 80 -15.90 8.93 10.14
C PRO A 80 -15.92 7.69 9.24
N PRO A 81 -17.05 6.98 9.12
CA PRO A 81 -17.17 5.81 8.27
C PRO A 81 -16.95 6.22 6.81
N ARG A 82 -15.92 5.65 6.18
CA ARG A 82 -15.65 5.86 4.76
C ARG A 82 -16.27 4.72 3.97
N ASN A 83 -17.12 5.04 2.98
CA ASN A 83 -17.61 4.07 2.01
C ASN A 83 -16.47 3.69 1.06
N VAL A 84 -15.66 2.70 1.47
CA VAL A 84 -14.61 2.15 0.61
C VAL A 84 -15.32 1.31 -0.45
N ARG A 85 -15.20 1.73 -1.72
CA ARG A 85 -15.65 0.91 -2.84
C ARG A 85 -14.83 -0.38 -2.81
N GLU A 86 -15.47 -1.49 -2.47
CA GLU A 86 -14.80 -2.79 -2.44
C GLU A 86 -14.09 -3.01 -3.78
N MET A 87 -12.77 -3.18 -3.73
CA MET A 87 -11.98 -3.53 -4.89
C MET A 87 -12.54 -4.85 -5.44
N ARG A 88 -13.08 -4.81 -6.67
CA ARG A 88 -13.60 -5.96 -7.45
C ARG A 88 -12.97 -7.26 -6.97
N PRO A 89 -13.69 -8.12 -6.23
CA PRO A 89 -13.06 -9.20 -5.48
C PRO A 89 -12.34 -10.12 -6.46
N ARG A 90 -11.06 -10.41 -6.20
CA ARG A 90 -10.24 -11.27 -7.05
C ARG A 90 -10.94 -12.61 -7.34
N ALA A 91 -11.79 -13.07 -6.43
CA ALA A 91 -12.68 -14.21 -6.59
C ALA A 91 -13.59 -14.11 -7.84
N ARG A 92 -14.30 -12.99 -8.07
CA ARG A 92 -15.16 -12.83 -9.26
C ARG A 92 -14.35 -12.85 -10.56
N ARG A 93 -13.15 -12.24 -10.58
CA ARG A 93 -12.26 -12.29 -11.76
C ARG A 93 -11.64 -13.68 -11.97
N ALA A 94 -11.32 -14.41 -10.91
CA ALA A 94 -10.80 -15.78 -10.98
C ALA A 94 -11.87 -16.75 -11.48
N MET A 95 -13.11 -16.63 -10.97
CA MET A 95 -14.26 -17.41 -11.44
C MET A 95 -14.57 -17.14 -12.90
N VAL A 96 -14.62 -15.88 -13.33
CA VAL A 96 -14.83 -15.52 -14.75
C VAL A 96 -13.71 -16.06 -15.64
N ARG A 97 -12.46 -16.03 -15.18
CA ARG A 97 -11.33 -16.62 -15.93
C ARG A 97 -11.38 -18.14 -15.97
N ALA A 98 -11.82 -18.79 -14.89
CA ALA A 98 -12.00 -20.24 -14.84
C ALA A 98 -13.12 -20.68 -15.78
N GLN A 99 -14.28 -20.01 -15.73
CA GLN A 99 -15.42 -20.24 -16.63
C GLN A 99 -15.04 -20.07 -18.10
N LYS A 100 -14.36 -18.97 -18.44
CA LYS A 100 -13.92 -18.71 -19.82
C LYS A 100 -12.90 -19.73 -20.32
N LYS A 101 -12.04 -20.24 -19.43
CA LYS A 101 -11.07 -21.32 -19.75
C LYS A 101 -11.78 -22.67 -19.95
N THR A 102 -12.77 -23.00 -19.13
CA THR A 102 -13.55 -24.24 -19.27
C THR A 102 -14.43 -24.21 -20.51
N GLU A 103 -15.08 -23.08 -20.82
CA GLU A 103 -15.84 -22.89 -22.06
C GLU A 103 -14.94 -23.07 -23.28
N GLN A 104 -13.75 -22.46 -23.27
CA GLN A 104 -12.80 -22.59 -24.37
C GLN A 104 -12.28 -24.03 -24.53
N GLN A 105 -12.11 -24.77 -23.43
CA GLN A 105 -11.77 -26.19 -23.47
C GLN A 105 -12.91 -27.07 -24.01
N GLN A 106 -14.17 -26.75 -23.72
CA GLN A 106 -15.33 -27.45 -24.29
C GLN A 106 -15.47 -27.18 -25.79
N LEU A 107 -15.26 -25.93 -26.23
CA LEU A 107 -15.22 -25.58 -27.65
C LEU A 107 -14.07 -26.28 -28.37
N ASP A 108 -12.90 -26.34 -27.74
CA ASP A 108 -11.71 -27.02 -28.25
C ASP A 108 -11.85 -28.56 -28.28
N ALA A 109 -12.64 -29.14 -27.36
CA ALA A 109 -12.96 -30.57 -27.32
C ALA A 109 -14.06 -30.97 -28.32
N GLY A 110 -14.92 -30.01 -28.69
CA GLY A 110 -15.93 -30.16 -29.74
C GLY A 110 -15.41 -29.92 -31.16
N ASP A 111 -14.15 -29.53 -31.35
CA ASP A 111 -13.53 -29.36 -32.67
C ASP A 111 -12.91 -30.69 -33.18
N PRO A 112 -13.56 -31.40 -34.12
CA PRO A 112 -13.07 -32.68 -34.64
C PRO A 112 -11.76 -32.57 -35.44
N ARG A 113 -11.27 -31.35 -35.72
CA ARG A 113 -10.04 -31.11 -36.50
C ARG A 113 -8.76 -31.25 -35.67
N ARG A 114 -8.83 -31.17 -34.33
CA ARG A 114 -7.65 -31.12 -33.45
C ARG A 114 -7.01 -32.49 -33.19
N GLY A 115 -7.78 -33.59 -33.29
CA GLY A 115 -7.28 -34.97 -33.18
C GLY A 115 -6.53 -35.48 -34.42
N ARG A 116 -6.97 -35.09 -35.63
CA ARG A 116 -6.36 -35.55 -36.91
C ARG A 116 -4.92 -35.10 -37.15
N LYS A 117 -4.40 -34.16 -36.34
CA LYS A 117 -3.04 -33.63 -36.51
C LYS A 117 -1.96 -34.50 -35.87
N LYS A 118 -2.32 -35.44 -34.99
CA LYS A 118 -1.36 -36.34 -34.33
C LYS A 118 -1.12 -37.61 -35.15
N ASP A 119 -2.15 -38.14 -35.81
CA ASP A 119 -2.08 -39.39 -36.58
C ASP A 119 -1.30 -39.27 -37.90
N ARG A 120 -1.01 -38.04 -38.36
CA ARG A 120 -0.29 -37.77 -39.63
C ARG A 120 1.23 -37.65 -39.47
N ALA A 121 1.75 -37.67 -38.24
CA ALA A 121 3.18 -37.50 -37.93
C ALA A 121 3.90 -38.82 -37.63
N GLU A 122 3.17 -39.95 -37.52
CA GLU A 122 3.73 -41.27 -37.19
C GLU A 122 3.96 -42.16 -38.43
N VAL A 123 3.63 -41.70 -39.63
CA VAL A 123 3.80 -42.46 -40.90
C VAL A 123 4.81 -41.76 -41.82
N THR A 124 6.08 -41.74 -41.41
CA THR A 124 7.23 -41.60 -42.31
C THR A 124 8.42 -42.33 -41.66
N ALA A 125 8.63 -43.57 -42.11
CA ALA A 125 9.82 -44.39 -41.89
C ALA A 125 10.44 -44.69 -43.26
#